data_AF-A0AAP0GAT7-F1
#
_entry.id   AF-A0AAP0GAT7-F1
#
_cell.length_a   1.000
_cell.length_b   1.000
_cell.length_c   1.000
_cell.angle_alpha   90.00
_cell.angle_beta   90.00
_cell.angle_gamma   90.00
#
_symmetry.space_group_name_H-M   'P 1'
#
loop_
_entity.id
_entity.type
_entity.pdbx_description
1 polymer ?
#
loop_
_entity_poly.entity_id
_entity_poly.type
_entity_poly.pdbx_seq_one_letter_code
_entity_poly.pdbx_strand_id
1 'polypeptide(L)'
;MPTHLDAHSVFYVIEGEGAIFILHEGSRESHSLERGDIIRVWSGSIFYLINKSHDRKLRIVKLLQTVGTNPGGVEAFYSAGGEEADSYYQSFSIELLEAALNTRRDKLQRFFAQHAKEGIIKASEEKIRAIAPFAKSKKPFNLLRKRPSHQNNRGQAHEADSNDYEQLKNLNARVSHANVSGGSMVAAFFNTRAFRIALVEQGSGYLEIICPHVEGQRGGEGSTKYARVSSVLSEGSVYVIPPGHPASIVAGRGKNLQIMCFEMPAENNELVFLAGKNNILREMEDTAKELAFGVPAKGVDEVLGGQKGEVFLPGPEEWREEIRGHGDLPLEYSVLEVSAGF
;
A
#
# COMPACT_ATOMS: atom_id res chain seq x y z
N MET A 1 11.79 -20.07 6.10
CA MET A 1 13.12 -20.66 5.86
C MET A 1 14.05 -19.61 5.25
N PRO A 2 15.38 -19.79 5.22
CA PRO A 2 16.30 -18.88 4.52
C PRO A 2 16.11 -18.94 2.99
N THR A 3 15.70 -17.82 2.42
CA THR A 3 15.25 -17.70 1.01
C THR A 3 15.78 -16.40 0.42
N HIS A 4 16.05 -16.39 -0.88
CA HIS A 4 16.25 -15.16 -1.64
C HIS A 4 15.23 -15.05 -2.77
N LEU A 5 14.99 -13.83 -3.26
CA LEU A 5 14.07 -13.54 -4.37
C LEU A 5 14.85 -12.92 -5.53
N ASP A 6 14.40 -13.11 -6.76
CA ASP A 6 14.86 -12.38 -7.95
C ASP A 6 14.17 -11.00 -8.10
N ALA A 7 13.87 -10.36 -6.97
CA ALA A 7 13.20 -9.07 -6.91
C ALA A 7 13.74 -8.19 -5.77
N HIS A 8 13.90 -6.89 -6.06
CA HIS A 8 14.01 -5.90 -5.00
C HIS A 8 12.70 -5.84 -4.24
N SER A 9 12.77 -5.73 -2.92
CA SER A 9 11.56 -5.78 -2.09
C SER A 9 11.54 -4.71 -1.02
N VAL A 10 10.38 -4.13 -0.76
CA VAL A 10 10.10 -3.36 0.46
C VAL A 10 9.05 -4.07 1.28
N PHE A 11 9.37 -4.29 2.55
CA PHE A 11 8.52 -4.95 3.52
C PHE A 11 7.96 -3.87 4.45
N TYR A 12 6.66 -3.93 4.71
CA TYR A 12 5.96 -3.11 5.70
C TYR A 12 5.27 -4.01 6.72
N VAL A 13 5.56 -3.82 8.00
CA VAL A 13 5.00 -4.63 9.08
C VAL A 13 3.64 -4.07 9.50
N ILE A 14 2.57 -4.82 9.26
CA ILE A 14 1.19 -4.35 9.52
C ILE A 14 0.70 -4.81 10.89
N GLU A 15 1.23 -5.94 11.39
CA GLU A 15 0.81 -6.53 12.65
C GLU A 15 1.94 -7.37 13.25
N GLY A 16 2.05 -7.36 14.58
CA GLY A 16 2.93 -8.24 15.34
C GLY A 16 4.35 -7.72 15.53
N GLU A 17 5.17 -8.59 16.12
CA GLU A 17 6.57 -8.32 16.43
C GLU A 17 7.45 -9.51 15.99
N GLY A 18 8.63 -9.20 15.49
CA GLY A 18 9.49 -10.23 14.92
C GLY A 18 10.96 -9.83 14.85
N ALA A 19 11.69 -10.59 14.04
CA ALA A 19 12.97 -10.16 13.52
C ALA A 19 13.16 -10.64 12.09
N ILE A 20 13.85 -9.83 11.28
CA ILE A 20 14.40 -10.22 10.00
C ILE A 20 15.91 -10.33 10.11
N PHE A 21 16.47 -11.30 9.40
CA PHE A 21 17.90 -11.47 9.23
C PHE A 21 18.17 -11.50 7.73
N ILE A 22 19.13 -10.71 7.28
CA ILE A 22 19.46 -10.52 5.86
C ILE A 22 20.96 -10.79 5.69
N LEU A 23 21.29 -11.66 4.75
CA LEU A 23 22.66 -11.96 4.34
C LEU A 23 22.87 -11.33 2.96
N HIS A 24 23.79 -10.38 2.88
CA HIS A 24 24.05 -9.61 1.66
C HIS A 24 25.51 -9.15 1.63
N GLU A 25 26.17 -9.25 0.47
CA GLU A 25 27.56 -8.80 0.26
C GLU A 25 28.57 -9.30 1.32
N GLY A 26 28.43 -10.55 1.76
CA GLY A 26 29.30 -11.14 2.80
C GLY A 26 29.07 -10.58 4.21
N SER A 27 28.08 -9.71 4.39
CA SER A 27 27.65 -9.17 5.68
C SER A 27 26.32 -9.80 6.13
N ARG A 28 26.07 -9.71 7.45
CA ARG A 28 24.78 -10.09 8.06
C ARG A 28 24.18 -8.87 8.73
N GLU A 29 22.99 -8.50 8.27
CA GLU A 29 22.14 -7.49 8.88
C GLU A 29 20.99 -8.16 9.61
N SER A 30 20.47 -7.51 10.65
CA SER A 30 19.36 -8.07 11.41
C SER A 30 18.59 -7.04 12.19
N HIS A 31 17.28 -7.04 12.03
CA HIS A 31 16.43 -6.00 12.60
C HIS A 31 15.32 -6.64 13.41
N SER A 32 15.10 -6.11 14.61
CA SER A 32 13.85 -6.34 15.32
C SER A 32 12.74 -5.59 14.59
N LEU A 33 11.60 -6.26 14.43
CA LEU A 33 10.44 -5.78 13.70
C LEU A 33 9.32 -5.44 14.66
N GLU A 34 8.67 -4.30 14.43
CA GLU A 34 7.41 -3.91 15.04
C GLU A 34 6.48 -3.28 14.00
N ARG A 35 5.20 -3.14 14.34
CA ARG A 35 4.21 -2.51 13.47
C ARG A 35 4.67 -1.12 13.00
N GLY A 36 4.54 -0.87 11.70
CA GLY A 36 4.94 0.38 11.05
C GLY A 36 6.36 0.38 10.49
N ASP A 37 7.17 -0.65 10.77
CA ASP A 37 8.53 -0.73 10.25
C ASP A 37 8.54 -0.96 8.74
N ILE A 38 9.40 -0.21 8.04
CA ILE A 38 9.71 -0.34 6.62
C ILE A 38 11.13 -0.87 6.49
N ILE A 39 11.31 -1.95 5.73
CA ILE A 39 12.62 -2.58 5.49
C ILE A 39 12.78 -2.90 4.02
N ARG A 40 13.94 -2.57 3.45
CA ARG A 40 14.32 -3.09 2.14
C ARG A 40 15.03 -4.43 2.26
N VAL A 41 14.72 -5.32 1.32
CA VAL A 41 15.51 -6.51 1.01
C VAL A 41 15.93 -6.42 -0.45
N TRP A 42 17.25 -6.44 -0.71
CA TRP A 42 17.76 -6.43 -2.08
C TRP A 42 17.53 -7.78 -2.77
N SER A 43 17.33 -7.74 -4.09
CA SER A 43 17.30 -8.93 -4.93
C SER A 43 18.55 -9.78 -4.67
N GLY A 44 18.38 -11.11 -4.61
CA GLY A 44 19.45 -12.06 -4.32
C GLY A 44 19.90 -12.12 -2.86
N SER A 45 19.42 -11.24 -1.96
CA SER A 45 19.75 -11.35 -0.54
C SER A 45 19.04 -12.53 0.09
N ILE A 46 19.78 -13.37 0.84
CA ILE A 46 19.18 -14.46 1.59
C ILE A 46 18.63 -13.87 2.89
N PHE A 47 17.33 -13.98 3.10
CA PHE A 47 16.71 -13.53 4.35
C PHE A 47 15.89 -14.64 5.01
N TYR A 48 15.69 -14.50 6.32
CA TYR A 48 14.71 -15.27 7.07
C TYR A 48 14.08 -14.41 8.16
N LEU A 49 12.87 -14.80 8.54
CA LEU A 49 12.04 -14.11 9.52
C LEU A 49 11.76 -15.01 10.71
N ILE A 50 11.66 -14.41 11.89
CA ILE A 50 11.11 -15.06 13.07
C ILE A 50 9.95 -14.21 13.59
N ASN A 51 8.85 -14.89 13.93
CA ASN A 51 7.83 -14.31 14.81
C ASN A 51 8.30 -14.51 16.25
N LYS A 52 8.39 -13.43 17.03
CA LYS A 52 8.84 -13.49 18.43
C LYS A 52 7.68 -13.73 19.41
N SER A 53 6.44 -13.56 18.95
CA SER A 53 5.25 -13.71 19.78
C SER A 53 4.74 -15.15 19.78
N HIS A 54 4.17 -15.56 20.92
CA HIS A 54 3.53 -16.86 21.11
C HIS A 54 2.06 -16.86 20.71
N ASP A 55 1.41 -15.70 20.74
CA ASP A 55 -0.04 -15.52 20.65
C ASP A 55 -0.49 -14.57 19.54
N ARG A 56 0.43 -13.78 18.97
CA ARG A 56 0.14 -12.84 17.89
C ARG A 56 0.81 -13.25 16.60
N LYS A 57 0.11 -13.03 15.49
CA LYS A 57 0.67 -13.23 14.15
C LYS A 57 1.60 -12.08 13.80
N LEU A 58 2.68 -12.40 13.09
CA LEU A 58 3.48 -11.41 12.37
C LEU A 58 2.93 -11.33 10.95
N ARG A 59 2.40 -10.17 10.56
CA ARG A 59 1.92 -9.92 9.19
C ARG A 59 2.76 -8.84 8.55
N ILE A 60 3.27 -9.14 7.36
CA ILE A 60 4.16 -8.27 6.59
C ILE A 60 3.64 -8.22 5.17
N VAL A 61 3.54 -7.02 4.63
CA VAL A 61 3.16 -6.78 3.24
C VAL A 61 4.41 -6.44 2.46
N LYS A 62 4.55 -7.02 1.28
CA LYS A 62 5.76 -6.90 0.46
C LYS A 62 5.39 -6.30 -0.88
N LEU A 63 6.09 -5.22 -1.25
CA LEU A 63 6.15 -4.77 -2.63
C LEU A 63 7.36 -5.40 -3.28
N LEU A 64 7.17 -6.05 -4.43
CA LEU A 64 8.22 -6.77 -5.14
C LEU A 64 8.41 -6.13 -6.52
N GLN A 65 9.64 -5.73 -6.84
CA GLN A 65 10.03 -5.21 -8.15
C GLN A 65 11.07 -6.14 -8.77
N THR A 66 10.69 -6.80 -9.86
CA THR A 66 11.57 -7.75 -10.58
C THR A 66 12.82 -7.04 -11.10
N VAL A 67 13.98 -7.70 -11.04
CA VAL A 67 15.25 -7.16 -11.58
C VAL A 67 15.55 -7.59 -13.01
N GLY A 68 14.73 -8.48 -13.58
CA GLY A 68 14.88 -9.00 -14.94
C GLY A 68 13.59 -8.89 -15.74
N THR A 69 13.70 -9.20 -17.04
CA THR A 69 12.57 -9.25 -17.99
C THR A 69 11.77 -10.55 -17.90
N ASN A 70 11.84 -11.26 -16.76
CA ASN A 70 11.20 -12.57 -16.61
C ASN A 70 9.68 -12.42 -16.77
N PRO A 71 9.07 -12.99 -17.84
CA PRO A 71 7.63 -12.95 -18.02
C PRO A 71 6.88 -13.74 -16.94
N GLY A 72 7.58 -14.65 -16.24
CA GLY A 72 7.04 -15.53 -15.20
C GLY A 72 6.77 -14.85 -13.85
N GLY A 73 7.22 -13.61 -13.63
CA GLY A 73 7.03 -12.90 -12.37
C GLY A 73 8.23 -13.03 -11.42
N VAL A 74 7.94 -13.08 -10.11
CA VAL A 74 8.95 -13.17 -9.04
C VAL A 74 9.08 -14.62 -8.58
N GLU A 75 10.32 -15.10 -8.50
CA GLU A 75 10.65 -16.46 -8.05
C GLU A 75 11.33 -16.45 -6.68
N ALA A 76 11.01 -17.47 -5.87
CA ALA A 76 11.60 -17.69 -4.56
C ALA A 76 12.59 -18.86 -4.59
N PHE A 77 13.83 -18.59 -4.18
CA PHE A 77 14.91 -19.58 -4.20
C PHE A 77 15.23 -20.04 -2.77
N TYR A 78 14.87 -21.30 -2.47
CA TYR A 78 14.99 -21.88 -1.14
C TYR A 78 16.36 -22.55 -0.94
N SER A 79 17.14 -22.06 0.02
CA SER A 79 18.48 -22.61 0.31
C SER A 79 18.46 -23.84 1.22
N ALA A 80 17.44 -23.96 2.08
CA ALA A 80 17.31 -25.03 3.07
C ALA A 80 15.97 -25.79 2.95
N GLY A 81 15.33 -25.74 1.77
CA GLY A 81 13.99 -26.29 1.54
C GLY A 81 12.85 -25.29 1.79
N GLY A 82 11.66 -25.57 1.24
CA GLY A 82 10.48 -24.72 1.33
C GLY A 82 9.17 -25.46 1.00
N GLU A 83 8.08 -24.70 0.98
CA GLU A 83 6.69 -25.19 0.83
C GLU A 83 6.42 -25.86 -0.52
N GLU A 84 7.14 -25.45 -1.56
CA GLU A 84 6.88 -25.83 -2.96
C GLU A 84 8.07 -26.51 -3.64
N ALA A 85 9.27 -26.44 -3.03
CA ALA A 85 10.48 -27.00 -3.62
C ALA A 85 11.48 -27.42 -2.55
N ASP A 86 12.21 -28.49 -2.87
CA ASP A 86 13.44 -28.84 -2.18
C ASP A 86 14.47 -27.70 -2.28
N SER A 87 15.51 -27.77 -1.46
CA SER A 87 16.62 -26.84 -1.57
C SER A 87 17.16 -26.81 -3.00
N TYR A 88 17.42 -25.63 -3.57
CA TYR A 88 18.03 -25.52 -4.90
C TYR A 88 19.39 -26.23 -4.99
N TYR A 89 20.03 -26.53 -3.86
CA TYR A 89 21.24 -27.35 -3.85
C TYR A 89 20.99 -28.73 -4.48
N GLN A 90 19.80 -29.29 -4.31
CA GLN A 90 19.44 -30.61 -4.85
C GLN A 90 19.30 -30.62 -6.39
N SER A 91 19.23 -29.45 -7.02
CA SER A 91 19.19 -29.33 -8.48
C SER A 91 20.59 -29.38 -9.12
N PHE A 92 21.66 -29.18 -8.34
CA PHE A 92 23.03 -29.37 -8.84
C PHE A 92 23.37 -30.85 -8.94
N SER A 93 24.28 -31.20 -9.86
CA SER A 93 24.83 -32.55 -9.90
C SER A 93 25.54 -32.87 -8.59
N ILE A 94 25.37 -34.10 -8.12
CA ILE A 94 25.93 -34.53 -6.84
C ILE A 94 27.46 -34.45 -6.86
N GLU A 95 28.10 -34.73 -8.00
CA GLU A 95 29.56 -34.59 -8.18
C GLU A 95 30.03 -33.15 -7.97
N LEU A 96 29.25 -32.16 -8.44
CA LEU A 96 29.55 -30.74 -8.22
C LEU A 96 29.45 -30.39 -6.74
N LEU A 97 28.40 -30.85 -6.05
CA LEU A 97 28.23 -30.60 -4.61
C LEU A 97 29.34 -31.25 -3.78
N GLU A 98 29.75 -32.48 -4.13
CA GLU A 98 30.85 -33.17 -3.45
C GLU A 98 32.15 -32.35 -3.52
N ALA A 99 32.47 -31.84 -4.71
CA ALA A 99 33.64 -30.99 -4.92
C ALA A 99 33.50 -29.61 -4.24
N ALA A 100 32.38 -28.92 -4.45
CA ALA A 100 32.16 -27.55 -3.98
C ALA A 100 32.07 -27.44 -2.45
N LEU A 101 31.44 -28.42 -1.79
CA LEU A 101 31.30 -28.47 -0.33
C LEU A 101 32.36 -29.35 0.35
N ASN A 102 33.27 -29.94 -0.42
CA ASN A 102 34.30 -30.87 0.05
C ASN A 102 33.73 -31.93 1.01
N THR A 103 32.63 -32.57 0.61
CA THR A 103 31.86 -33.47 1.47
C THR A 103 31.41 -34.71 0.69
N ARG A 104 31.50 -35.90 1.31
CA ARG A 104 31.13 -37.17 0.67
C ARG A 104 29.63 -37.22 0.31
N ARG A 105 29.30 -37.85 -0.82
CA ARG A 105 27.94 -38.09 -1.32
C ARG A 105 26.93 -38.53 -0.26
N ASP A 106 27.27 -39.57 0.50
CA ASP A 106 26.36 -40.19 1.46
C ASP A 106 25.96 -39.23 2.58
N LYS A 107 26.88 -38.34 2.99
CA LYS A 107 26.60 -37.28 3.96
C LYS A 107 25.74 -36.18 3.35
N LEU A 108 25.99 -35.77 2.11
CA LEU A 108 25.19 -34.76 1.40
C LEU A 108 23.75 -35.22 1.19
N GLN A 109 23.57 -36.46 0.72
CA GLN A 109 22.24 -37.06 0.50
C GLN A 109 21.44 -37.14 1.81
N ARG A 110 22.06 -37.56 2.92
CA ARG A 110 21.37 -37.57 4.22
C ARG A 110 21.04 -36.16 4.71
N PHE A 111 21.95 -35.20 4.53
CA PHE A 111 21.74 -33.82 4.97
C PHE A 111 20.56 -33.17 4.25
N PHE A 112 20.53 -33.25 2.92
CA PHE A 112 19.44 -32.72 2.10
C PHE A 112 18.19 -33.60 2.07
N ALA A 113 18.15 -34.72 2.78
CA ALA A 113 16.91 -35.48 3.00
C ALA A 113 16.18 -35.05 4.29
N GLN A 114 16.84 -34.29 5.17
CA GLN A 114 16.37 -33.98 6.53
C GLN A 114 15.72 -32.59 6.67
N HIS A 115 15.52 -31.84 5.58
CA HIS A 115 14.95 -30.50 5.66
C HIS A 115 13.43 -30.49 5.85
N ALA A 116 12.95 -29.36 6.38
CA ALA A 116 11.52 -29.12 6.46
C ALA A 116 10.94 -28.90 5.07
N LYS A 117 9.79 -29.54 4.79
CA LYS A 117 9.01 -29.36 3.56
C LYS A 117 8.08 -28.15 3.60
N GLU A 118 8.15 -27.35 4.65
CA GLU A 118 7.28 -26.20 4.87
C GLU A 118 8.11 -24.90 4.77
N GLY A 119 7.58 -23.88 4.09
CA GLY A 119 8.24 -22.58 3.96
C GLY A 119 8.31 -21.81 5.28
N ILE A 120 7.35 -22.06 6.17
CA ILE A 120 7.27 -21.52 7.53
C ILE A 120 7.18 -22.69 8.49
N ILE A 121 8.14 -22.78 9.42
CA ILE A 121 8.20 -23.86 10.41
C ILE A 121 7.93 -23.34 11.81
N LYS A 122 7.33 -24.19 12.66
CA LYS A 122 7.21 -23.91 14.08
C LYS A 122 8.57 -24.07 14.77
N ALA A 123 9.05 -23.02 15.42
CA ALA A 123 10.22 -23.07 16.28
C ALA A 123 9.81 -23.21 17.75
N SER A 124 10.61 -23.94 18.55
CA SER A 124 10.42 -23.97 20.01
C SER A 124 10.79 -22.63 20.62
N GLU A 125 10.25 -22.31 21.81
CA GLU A 125 10.58 -21.05 22.49
C GLU A 125 12.09 -20.92 22.74
N GLU A 126 12.75 -22.02 23.09
CA GLU A 126 14.20 -22.07 23.31
C GLU A 126 14.97 -21.64 22.06
N LYS A 127 14.56 -22.12 20.87
CA LYS A 127 15.17 -21.74 19.59
C LYS A 127 14.90 -20.27 19.27
N ILE A 128 13.69 -19.77 19.52
CA ILE A 128 13.35 -18.35 19.32
C ILE A 128 14.18 -17.46 20.26
N ARG A 129 14.29 -17.82 21.54
CA ARG A 129 15.10 -17.10 22.55
C ARG A 129 16.59 -17.14 22.23
N ALA A 130 17.09 -18.21 21.62
CA ALA A 130 18.48 -18.30 21.18
C ALA A 130 18.78 -17.36 19.99
N ILE A 131 17.81 -17.17 19.08
CA ILE A 131 18.00 -16.37 17.87
C ILE A 131 17.68 -14.88 18.09
N ALA A 132 16.68 -14.56 18.92
CA ALA A 132 16.19 -13.19 19.13
C ALA A 132 17.28 -12.16 19.54
N PRO A 133 18.28 -12.49 20.39
CA PRO A 133 19.36 -11.56 20.75
C PRO A 133 20.23 -11.13 19.58
N PHE A 134 20.23 -11.85 18.46
CA PHE A 134 21.00 -11.46 17.29
C PHE A 134 20.34 -10.33 16.50
N ALA A 135 19.05 -10.02 16.71
CA ALA A 135 18.31 -8.99 15.98
C ALA A 135 18.48 -7.57 16.54
N LYS A 136 19.73 -7.18 16.83
CA LYS A 136 20.07 -5.96 17.58
C LYS A 136 20.71 -4.84 16.75
N SER A 137 20.78 -4.96 15.43
CA SER A 137 21.31 -3.87 14.61
C SER A 137 20.37 -2.64 14.60
N LYS A 138 20.76 -1.58 13.88
CA LYS A 138 20.02 -0.31 13.75
C LYS A 138 18.52 -0.57 13.55
N LYS A 139 17.66 0.06 14.36
CA LYS A 139 16.20 -0.08 14.21
C LYS A 139 15.76 0.33 12.80
N PRO A 140 14.82 -0.38 12.16
CA PRO A 140 14.23 0.04 10.90
C PRO A 140 13.60 1.44 11.00
N PHE A 141 13.38 2.05 9.83
CA PHE A 141 12.57 3.25 9.76
C PHE A 141 11.11 2.88 10.05
N ASN A 142 10.49 3.53 11.03
CA ASN A 142 9.10 3.26 11.41
C ASN A 142 8.19 4.40 10.94
N LEU A 143 7.29 4.10 10.00
CA LEU A 143 6.38 5.06 9.40
C LEU A 143 5.42 5.69 10.41
N LEU A 144 4.94 4.89 11.36
CA LEU A 144 3.94 5.31 12.35
C LEU A 144 4.54 6.16 13.49
N ARG A 145 5.88 6.24 13.58
CA ARG A 145 6.58 7.16 14.47
C ARG A 145 6.86 8.52 13.85
N LYS A 146 6.75 8.63 12.52
CA LYS A 146 6.89 9.92 11.83
C LYS A 146 5.71 10.82 12.22
N ARG A 147 5.89 12.14 12.17
CA ARG A 147 4.76 13.07 12.28
C ARG A 147 3.80 12.84 11.09
N PRO A 148 2.48 12.80 11.32
CA PRO A 148 1.52 12.70 10.22
C PRO A 148 1.74 13.76 9.14
N SER A 149 1.64 13.39 7.86
CA SER A 149 1.61 14.34 6.74
C SER A 149 0.33 15.19 6.78
N HIS A 150 -0.78 14.55 7.17
CA HIS A 150 -2.07 15.19 7.37
C HIS A 150 -2.76 14.62 8.61
N GLN A 151 -3.47 15.47 9.35
CA GLN A 151 -4.24 15.06 10.52
C GLN A 151 -5.36 16.06 10.80
N ASN A 152 -6.56 15.54 11.04
CA ASN A 152 -7.69 16.28 11.59
C ASN A 152 -8.57 15.33 12.44
N ASN A 153 -9.76 15.77 12.86
CA ASN A 153 -10.69 14.94 13.65
C ASN A 153 -11.33 13.77 12.86
N ARG A 154 -11.19 13.75 11.53
CA ARG A 154 -11.75 12.74 10.61
C ARG A 154 -10.72 11.70 10.15
N GLY A 155 -9.43 11.91 10.43
CA GLY A 155 -8.40 10.95 10.10
C GLY A 155 -6.98 11.48 10.19
N GLN A 156 -6.02 10.61 9.89
CA GLN A 156 -4.60 10.94 9.81
C GLN A 156 -3.87 10.08 8.78
N ALA A 157 -2.86 10.65 8.13
CA ALA A 157 -1.98 9.96 7.19
C ALA A 157 -0.51 10.12 7.59
N HIS A 158 0.26 9.05 7.41
CA HIS A 158 1.72 9.03 7.51
C HIS A 158 2.27 8.62 6.16
N GLU A 159 3.31 9.31 5.70
CA GLU A 159 3.93 9.07 4.39
C GLU A 159 5.45 9.12 4.54
N ALA A 160 6.14 8.22 3.85
CA ALA A 160 7.60 8.22 3.75
C ALA A 160 8.04 7.89 2.33
N ASP A 161 8.95 8.69 1.80
CA ASP A 161 9.62 8.43 0.51
C ASP A 161 11.15 8.42 0.68
N SER A 162 11.87 8.54 -0.43
CA SER A 162 13.34 8.49 -0.48
C SER A 162 14.02 9.60 0.32
N ASN A 163 13.33 10.71 0.61
CA ASN A 163 13.86 11.80 1.45
C ASN A 163 13.83 11.44 2.94
N ASP A 164 12.84 10.65 3.35
CA ASP A 164 12.68 10.21 4.74
C ASP A 164 13.50 8.93 5.01
N TYR A 165 13.55 8.03 4.03
CA TYR A 165 14.24 6.76 4.14
C TYR A 165 14.91 6.39 2.82
N GLU A 166 16.23 6.59 2.76
CA GLU A 166 17.05 6.38 1.57
C GLU A 166 16.87 4.98 0.92
N GLN A 167 16.53 3.96 1.73
CA GLN A 167 16.28 2.63 1.19
C GLN A 167 15.10 2.57 0.21
N LEU A 168 14.15 3.52 0.27
CA LEU A 168 13.03 3.63 -0.67
C LEU A 168 13.43 4.20 -2.04
N LYS A 169 14.61 4.84 -2.15
CA LYS A 169 15.07 5.50 -3.38
C LYS A 169 15.17 4.55 -4.57
N ASN A 170 15.74 3.36 -4.38
CA ASN A 170 16.03 2.45 -5.49
C ASN A 170 14.78 1.82 -6.09
N LEU A 171 13.72 1.65 -5.30
CA LEU A 171 12.43 1.15 -5.76
C LEU A 171 11.54 2.27 -6.30
N ASN A 172 12.01 3.53 -6.22
CA ASN A 172 11.24 4.72 -6.51
C ASN A 172 9.82 4.64 -5.90
N ALA A 173 9.77 4.33 -4.60
CA ALA A 173 8.53 4.04 -3.90
C ALA A 173 8.27 5.02 -2.76
N ARG A 174 7.00 5.33 -2.54
CA ARG A 174 6.51 5.98 -1.31
C ARG A 174 5.62 4.99 -0.58
N VAL A 175 5.79 4.90 0.74
CA VAL A 175 4.95 4.08 1.61
C VAL A 175 4.07 5.02 2.42
N SER A 176 2.77 4.75 2.46
CA SER A 176 1.84 5.53 3.27
C SER A 176 0.93 4.65 4.11
N HIS A 177 0.47 5.19 5.23
CA HIS A 177 -0.53 4.59 6.09
C HIS A 177 -1.56 5.66 6.47
N ALA A 178 -2.82 5.42 6.13
CA ALA A 178 -3.95 6.28 6.46
C ALA A 178 -4.90 5.58 7.45
N ASN A 179 -5.37 6.34 8.43
CA ASN A 179 -6.43 5.95 9.35
C ASN A 179 -7.59 6.92 9.14
N VAL A 180 -8.69 6.44 8.56
CA VAL A 180 -9.92 7.20 8.32
C VAL A 180 -10.91 6.88 9.43
N SER A 181 -11.40 7.88 10.14
CA SER A 181 -12.39 7.70 11.20
C SER A 181 -13.68 7.10 10.64
N GLY A 182 -14.38 6.26 11.43
CA GLY A 182 -15.65 5.69 11.01
C GLY A 182 -16.66 6.76 10.57
N GLY A 183 -17.35 6.56 9.45
CA GLY A 183 -18.27 7.53 8.86
C GLY A 183 -17.61 8.68 8.10
N SER A 184 -16.27 8.76 8.10
CA SER A 184 -15.51 9.79 7.35
C SER A 184 -15.06 9.29 5.98
N MET A 185 -14.51 10.19 5.17
CA MET A 185 -13.97 9.88 3.85
C MET A 185 -12.64 10.57 3.59
N VAL A 186 -11.85 10.02 2.67
CA VAL A 186 -10.76 10.74 2.00
C VAL A 186 -11.38 11.58 0.88
N ALA A 187 -11.13 12.89 0.88
CA ALA A 187 -11.56 13.81 -0.16
C ALA A 187 -11.15 13.31 -1.55
N ALA A 188 -11.97 13.56 -2.57
CA ALA A 188 -11.67 13.13 -3.93
C ALA A 188 -10.26 13.59 -4.35
N PHE A 189 -9.46 12.67 -4.86
CA PHE A 189 -8.04 12.92 -5.17
C PHE A 189 -7.59 12.14 -6.42
N PHE A 190 -6.44 12.49 -6.98
CA PHE A 190 -5.70 11.63 -7.91
C PHE A 190 -4.19 11.78 -7.71
N ASN A 191 -3.43 10.75 -8.06
CA ASN A 191 -1.97 10.83 -8.14
C ASN A 191 -1.55 11.27 -9.54
N THR A 192 -0.59 12.19 -9.66
CA THR A 192 -0.15 12.69 -10.97
C THR A 192 0.63 11.65 -11.78
N ARG A 193 1.42 10.79 -11.11
CA ARG A 193 2.38 9.89 -11.77
C ARG A 193 2.40 8.47 -11.20
N ALA A 194 2.08 8.30 -9.92
CA ALA A 194 2.18 7.01 -9.25
C ALA A 194 0.90 6.16 -9.40
N PHE A 195 1.10 4.87 -9.60
CA PHE A 195 0.11 3.88 -9.20
C PHE A 195 0.06 3.84 -7.67
N ARG A 196 -1.14 3.84 -7.11
CA ARG A 196 -1.36 3.59 -5.68
C ARG A 196 -1.87 2.18 -5.49
N ILE A 197 -1.03 1.30 -4.97
CA ILE A 197 -1.35 -0.08 -4.63
C ILE A 197 -1.63 -0.14 -3.15
N ALA A 198 -2.88 -0.37 -2.77
CA ALA A 198 -3.35 -0.25 -1.41
C ALA A 198 -3.86 -1.58 -0.87
N LEU A 199 -3.70 -1.79 0.43
CA LEU A 199 -4.30 -2.91 1.14
C LEU A 199 -4.98 -2.39 2.41
N VAL A 200 -6.16 -2.94 2.69
CA VAL A 200 -6.93 -2.61 3.89
C VAL A 200 -6.42 -3.47 5.06
N GLU A 201 -5.83 -2.82 6.07
CA GLU A 201 -5.36 -3.44 7.30
C GLU A 201 -6.50 -3.80 8.25
N GLN A 202 -7.46 -2.88 8.37
CA GLN A 202 -8.54 -2.98 9.34
C GLN A 202 -9.74 -2.15 8.91
N GLY A 203 -10.94 -2.60 9.29
CA GLY A 203 -12.18 -1.88 9.07
C GLY A 203 -12.85 -2.26 7.76
N SER A 204 -13.87 -1.50 7.41
CA SER A 204 -14.66 -1.69 6.20
C SER A 204 -15.12 -0.36 5.65
N GLY A 205 -15.47 -0.33 4.37
CA GLY A 205 -15.85 0.89 3.68
C GLY A 205 -16.13 0.62 2.22
N TYR A 206 -15.96 1.63 1.39
CA TYR A 206 -15.98 1.47 -0.06
C TYR A 206 -15.06 2.48 -0.72
N LEU A 207 -14.69 2.22 -1.97
CA LEU A 207 -14.04 3.19 -2.83
C LEU A 207 -14.82 3.38 -4.12
N GLU A 208 -14.65 4.56 -4.71
CA GLU A 208 -15.05 4.86 -6.07
C GLU A 208 -13.84 5.39 -6.84
N ILE A 209 -13.62 4.88 -8.05
CA ILE A 209 -12.59 5.32 -8.99
C ILE A 209 -13.28 5.72 -10.30
N ILE A 210 -12.91 6.88 -10.83
CA ILE A 210 -13.37 7.37 -12.13
C ILE A 210 -12.38 6.94 -13.20
N CYS A 211 -12.83 6.09 -14.12
CA CYS A 211 -11.98 5.44 -15.13
C CYS A 211 -12.46 5.72 -16.56
N PRO A 212 -11.61 6.29 -17.44
CA PRO A 212 -11.95 6.49 -18.85
C PRO A 212 -11.67 5.25 -19.73
N HIS A 213 -10.98 4.24 -19.19
CA HIS A 213 -10.51 3.06 -19.95
C HIS A 213 -11.50 1.89 -19.90
N VAL A 214 -12.43 1.90 -18.95
CA VAL A 214 -13.48 0.88 -18.87
C VAL A 214 -14.63 1.31 -19.76
N GLU A 215 -15.00 0.47 -20.72
CA GLU A 215 -16.21 0.68 -21.52
C GLU A 215 -17.45 0.46 -20.65
N GLY A 216 -18.00 1.54 -20.08
CA GLY A 216 -19.35 1.57 -19.53
C GLY A 216 -20.35 2.06 -20.58
N GLN A 217 -21.32 1.21 -20.94
CA GLN A 217 -22.52 1.51 -21.75
C GLN A 217 -22.33 2.53 -22.88
N ARG A 218 -21.45 2.24 -23.84
CA ARG A 218 -21.48 2.88 -25.18
C ARG A 218 -22.67 2.34 -25.96
N GLY A 219 -23.88 2.83 -25.67
CA GLY A 219 -25.10 2.29 -26.28
C GLY A 219 -26.37 3.13 -26.16
N GLY A 220 -26.28 4.43 -25.83
CA GLY A 220 -27.43 5.32 -25.81
C GLY A 220 -27.02 6.79 -25.75
N GLU A 221 -27.85 7.68 -26.29
CA GLU A 221 -27.69 9.14 -26.16
C GLU A 221 -27.55 9.50 -24.67
N GLY A 222 -26.38 10.01 -24.28
CA GLY A 222 -26.01 10.29 -22.88
C GLY A 222 -24.82 9.51 -22.33
N SER A 223 -24.08 8.73 -23.14
CA SER A 223 -22.91 7.97 -22.67
C SER A 223 -21.80 8.89 -22.13
N THR A 224 -21.45 8.77 -20.85
CA THR A 224 -20.34 9.51 -20.23
C THR A 224 -19.00 8.90 -20.65
N LYS A 225 -18.00 9.73 -20.99
CA LYS A 225 -16.62 9.29 -21.29
C LYS A 225 -15.97 8.52 -20.13
N TYR A 226 -16.44 8.75 -18.91
CA TYR A 226 -15.89 8.17 -17.69
C TYR A 226 -16.88 7.16 -17.11
N ALA A 227 -16.36 5.98 -16.73
CA ALA A 227 -17.09 4.98 -15.97
C ALA A 227 -16.71 5.06 -14.49
N ARG A 228 -17.70 4.87 -13.62
CA ARG A 228 -17.47 4.73 -12.18
C ARG A 228 -17.22 3.26 -11.85
N VAL A 229 -16.03 2.98 -11.32
CA VAL A 229 -15.66 1.69 -10.76
C VAL A 229 -15.78 1.79 -9.24
N SER A 230 -16.77 1.11 -8.67
CA SER A 230 -17.02 1.09 -7.23
C SER A 230 -16.79 -0.30 -6.64
N SER A 231 -16.21 -0.38 -5.46
CA SER A 231 -16.06 -1.66 -4.75
C SER A 231 -16.18 -1.48 -3.24
N VAL A 232 -16.64 -2.53 -2.56
CA VAL A 232 -16.67 -2.63 -1.10
C VAL A 232 -15.27 -3.00 -0.61
N LEU A 233 -14.86 -2.36 0.49
CA LEU A 233 -13.59 -2.59 1.16
C LEU A 233 -13.78 -3.31 2.48
N SER A 234 -12.93 -4.29 2.74
CA SER A 234 -12.83 -5.03 4.00
C SER A 234 -11.38 -5.38 4.28
N GLU A 235 -11.05 -5.79 5.51
CA GLU A 235 -9.71 -6.28 5.83
C GLU A 235 -9.20 -7.32 4.82
N GLY A 236 -7.98 -7.13 4.30
CA GLY A 236 -7.39 -7.98 3.27
C GLY A 236 -7.69 -7.55 1.83
N SER A 237 -8.63 -6.64 1.59
CA SER A 237 -8.90 -6.10 0.25
C SER A 237 -7.67 -5.37 -0.29
N VAL A 238 -7.27 -5.72 -1.52
CA VAL A 238 -6.22 -5.03 -2.29
C VAL A 238 -6.87 -4.28 -3.45
N TYR A 239 -6.47 -3.04 -3.68
CA TYR A 239 -6.94 -2.26 -4.83
C TYR A 239 -5.82 -1.40 -5.43
N VAL A 240 -5.99 -1.03 -6.68
CA VAL A 240 -5.04 -0.20 -7.43
C VAL A 240 -5.75 1.03 -7.97
N ILE A 241 -5.20 2.21 -7.71
CA ILE A 241 -5.62 3.46 -8.34
C ILE A 241 -4.50 3.87 -9.31
N PRO A 242 -4.73 3.80 -10.64
CA PRO A 242 -3.74 4.24 -11.61
C PRO A 242 -3.55 5.77 -11.57
N PRO A 243 -2.41 6.29 -12.06
CA PRO A 243 -2.18 7.72 -12.12
C PRO A 243 -3.26 8.42 -12.96
N GLY A 244 -3.61 9.64 -12.54
CA GLY A 244 -4.62 10.48 -13.19
C GLY A 244 -6.07 10.04 -12.99
N HIS A 245 -6.34 8.95 -12.26
CA HIS A 245 -7.70 8.48 -12.00
C HIS A 245 -8.24 9.08 -10.70
N PRO A 246 -9.27 9.95 -10.74
CA PRO A 246 -9.92 10.45 -9.54
C PRO A 246 -10.49 9.30 -8.71
N ALA A 247 -10.24 9.34 -7.41
CA ALA A 247 -10.73 8.36 -6.47
C ALA A 247 -11.16 9.01 -5.16
N SER A 248 -12.09 8.34 -4.47
CA SER A 248 -12.51 8.68 -3.12
C SER A 248 -12.70 7.39 -2.32
N ILE A 249 -12.42 7.45 -1.02
CA ILE A 249 -12.48 6.29 -0.13
C ILE A 249 -13.30 6.67 1.09
N VAL A 250 -14.28 5.86 1.44
CA VAL A 250 -15.22 6.14 2.54
C VAL A 250 -15.14 5.01 3.57
N ALA A 251 -14.97 5.39 4.83
CA ALA A 251 -15.01 4.46 5.95
C ALA A 251 -16.46 4.21 6.39
N GLY A 252 -16.80 2.94 6.65
CA GLY A 252 -18.06 2.58 7.27
C GLY A 252 -18.18 3.14 8.70
N ARG A 253 -19.39 3.23 9.23
CA ARG A 253 -19.64 3.85 10.56
C ARG A 253 -19.11 3.06 11.75
N GLY A 254 -19.00 1.74 11.61
CA GLY A 254 -18.76 0.85 12.77
C GLY A 254 -17.33 0.88 13.31
N LYS A 255 -16.33 1.12 12.45
CA LYS A 255 -14.90 1.12 12.81
C LYS A 255 -14.13 2.04 11.88
N ASN A 256 -12.98 2.51 12.34
CA ASN A 256 -12.03 3.20 11.48
C ASN A 256 -11.54 2.27 10.37
N LEU A 257 -11.27 2.86 9.21
CA LEU A 257 -10.67 2.20 8.05
C LEU A 257 -9.16 2.52 8.03
N GLN A 258 -8.32 1.49 8.19
CA GLN A 258 -6.87 1.61 8.13
C GLN A 258 -6.34 0.99 6.84
N ILE A 259 -5.55 1.77 6.10
CA ILE A 259 -5.08 1.43 4.77
C ILE A 259 -3.59 1.74 4.70
N MET A 260 -2.77 0.77 4.28
CA MET A 260 -1.42 1.08 3.79
C MET A 260 -1.40 1.14 2.27
N CYS A 261 -0.48 1.92 1.72
CA CYS A 261 -0.28 1.99 0.28
C CYS A 261 1.19 2.03 -0.08
N PHE A 262 1.53 1.38 -1.19
CA PHE A 262 2.71 1.65 -1.96
C PHE A 262 2.35 2.54 -3.15
N GLU A 263 3.11 3.60 -3.35
CA GLU A 263 3.01 4.47 -4.51
C GLU A 263 4.26 4.35 -5.37
N MET A 264 4.11 4.03 -6.65
CA MET A 264 5.23 3.87 -7.58
C MET A 264 4.87 4.20 -9.04
N PRO A 265 5.77 4.86 -9.81
CA PRO A 265 6.96 5.54 -9.32
C PRO A 265 6.58 6.75 -8.44
N ALA A 266 7.33 7.00 -7.36
CA ALA A 266 7.05 8.06 -6.40
C ALA A 266 7.72 9.40 -6.72
N GLU A 267 8.81 9.37 -7.49
CA GLU A 267 9.57 10.55 -7.89
C GLU A 267 8.66 11.53 -8.64
N ASN A 268 8.64 12.77 -8.16
CA ASN A 268 7.78 13.85 -8.67
C ASN A 268 6.28 13.50 -8.67
N ASN A 269 5.83 12.48 -7.93
CA ASN A 269 4.40 12.20 -7.77
C ASN A 269 3.78 13.18 -6.77
N GLU A 270 2.66 13.76 -7.17
CA GLU A 270 1.85 14.67 -6.37
C GLU A 270 0.47 14.07 -6.14
N LEU A 271 -0.01 14.18 -4.90
CA LEU A 271 -1.38 13.83 -4.53
C LEU A 271 -2.24 15.09 -4.65
N VAL A 272 -3.07 15.15 -5.69
CA VAL A 272 -3.89 16.32 -6.01
C VAL A 272 -5.31 16.09 -5.49
N PHE A 273 -5.82 17.03 -4.69
CA PHE A 273 -7.18 16.97 -4.17
C PHE A 273 -8.15 17.80 -5.04
N LEU A 274 -9.35 17.27 -5.24
CA LEU A 274 -10.44 17.82 -6.04
C LEU A 274 -11.61 18.31 -5.18
N ALA A 275 -11.47 18.23 -3.86
CA ALA A 275 -12.47 18.66 -2.89
C ALA A 275 -11.82 19.07 -1.57
N GLY A 276 -12.53 19.88 -0.79
CA GLY A 276 -12.02 20.43 0.47
C GLY A 276 -11.24 21.73 0.30
N LYS A 277 -10.66 22.20 1.39
CA LYS A 277 -9.91 23.46 1.42
C LYS A 277 -8.72 23.45 0.45
N ASN A 278 -8.12 22.28 0.22
CA ASN A 278 -7.00 22.05 -0.69
C ASN A 278 -7.43 21.59 -2.10
N ASN A 279 -8.68 21.85 -2.49
CA ASN A 279 -9.16 21.59 -3.85
C ASN A 279 -8.41 22.46 -4.87
N ILE A 280 -7.66 21.82 -5.77
CA ILE A 280 -6.85 22.50 -6.80
C ILE A 280 -7.68 23.37 -7.75
N LEU A 281 -8.95 23.03 -7.97
CA LEU A 281 -9.83 23.75 -8.89
C LEU A 281 -10.18 25.16 -8.37
N ARG A 282 -9.96 25.44 -7.08
CA ARG A 282 -10.16 26.77 -6.49
C ARG A 282 -9.13 27.79 -6.99
N GLU A 283 -7.97 27.32 -7.42
CA GLU A 283 -6.87 28.15 -7.92
C GLU A 283 -7.08 28.64 -9.36
N MET A 284 -8.16 28.23 -10.03
CA MET A 284 -8.51 28.72 -11.35
C MET A 284 -8.83 30.23 -11.32
N GLU A 285 -8.41 30.96 -12.35
CA GLU A 285 -8.79 32.36 -12.55
C GLU A 285 -10.29 32.49 -12.80
N ASP A 286 -10.89 33.62 -12.40
CA ASP A 286 -12.34 33.85 -12.50
C ASP A 286 -12.87 33.64 -13.92
N THR A 287 -12.23 34.22 -14.93
CA THR A 287 -12.61 34.03 -16.34
C THR A 287 -12.54 32.57 -16.75
N ALA A 288 -11.54 31.82 -16.28
CA ALA A 288 -11.41 30.39 -16.58
C ALA A 288 -12.51 29.57 -15.88
N LYS A 289 -12.89 29.93 -14.65
CA LYS A 289 -14.03 29.33 -13.94
C LYS A 289 -15.33 29.57 -14.71
N GLU A 290 -15.57 30.80 -15.15
CA GLU A 290 -16.79 31.17 -15.89
C GLU A 290 -16.91 30.41 -17.20
N LEU A 291 -15.82 30.32 -17.96
CA LEU A 291 -15.78 29.58 -19.22
C LEU A 291 -15.91 28.07 -19.02
N ALA A 292 -15.25 27.50 -18.00
CA ALA A 292 -15.23 26.05 -17.78
C ALA A 292 -16.53 25.50 -17.19
N PHE A 293 -17.16 26.26 -16.26
CA PHE A 293 -18.35 25.81 -15.54
C PHE A 293 -19.65 26.46 -16.06
N GLY A 294 -19.57 27.48 -16.92
CA GLY A 294 -20.74 28.15 -17.51
C GLY A 294 -21.58 28.96 -16.51
N VAL A 295 -21.03 29.27 -15.34
CA VAL A 295 -21.68 30.04 -14.26
C VAL A 295 -20.71 31.10 -13.72
N PRO A 296 -21.20 32.20 -13.09
CA PRO A 296 -20.33 33.25 -12.55
C PRO A 296 -19.26 32.69 -11.62
N ALA A 297 -18.03 33.24 -11.66
CA ALA A 297 -16.90 32.75 -10.87
C ALA A 297 -17.22 32.66 -9.37
N LYS A 298 -17.95 33.64 -8.85
CA LYS A 298 -18.41 33.67 -7.45
C LYS A 298 -19.25 32.44 -7.08
N GLY A 299 -20.10 31.96 -7.99
CA GLY A 299 -20.89 30.75 -7.78
C GLY A 299 -20.01 29.49 -7.78
N VAL A 300 -19.01 29.43 -8.67
CA VAL A 300 -18.02 28.35 -8.66
C VAL A 300 -17.25 28.34 -7.34
N ASP A 301 -16.81 29.49 -6.85
CA ASP A 301 -16.07 29.62 -5.59
C ASP A 301 -16.90 29.24 -4.36
N GLU A 302 -18.19 29.57 -4.36
CA GLU A 302 -19.12 29.17 -3.31
C GLU A 302 -19.24 27.64 -3.24
N VAL A 303 -19.38 26.97 -4.39
CA VAL A 303 -19.49 25.51 -4.47
C VAL A 303 -18.17 24.82 -4.12
N LEU A 304 -17.09 25.16 -4.83
CA LEU A 304 -15.78 24.52 -4.64
C LEU A 304 -15.15 24.85 -3.29
N GLY A 305 -15.52 26.00 -2.69
CA GLY A 305 -15.09 26.45 -1.38
C GLY A 305 -16.06 26.13 -0.23
N GLY A 306 -17.16 25.41 -0.51
CA GLY A 306 -18.18 25.08 0.49
C GLY A 306 -17.65 24.19 1.63
N GLN A 307 -16.80 23.22 1.29
CA GLN A 307 -16.16 22.34 2.27
C GLN A 307 -14.97 23.03 2.96
N LYS A 308 -15.01 23.13 4.30
CA LYS A 308 -13.97 23.80 5.10
C LYS A 308 -12.88 22.86 5.62
N GLY A 309 -13.15 21.55 5.65
CA GLY A 309 -12.13 20.52 5.93
C GLY A 309 -11.21 20.25 4.73
N GLU A 310 -10.14 19.50 4.95
CA GLU A 310 -9.19 19.06 3.92
C GLU A 310 -8.77 17.62 4.15
N VAL A 311 -8.42 16.92 3.08
CA VAL A 311 -7.93 15.53 3.04
C VAL A 311 -8.92 14.50 3.60
N PHE A 312 -9.26 14.57 4.89
CA PHE A 312 -10.28 13.74 5.52
C PHE A 312 -11.52 14.59 5.80
N LEU A 313 -12.66 14.19 5.25
CA LEU A 313 -13.93 14.92 5.28
C LEU A 313 -15.02 14.08 5.94
N PRO A 314 -16.16 14.66 6.35
CA PRO A 314 -17.35 13.90 6.69
C PRO A 314 -17.76 13.02 5.51
N GLY A 315 -18.08 11.74 5.77
CA GLY A 315 -18.60 10.86 4.73
C GLY A 315 -20.05 11.20 4.36
N PRO A 316 -20.57 10.60 3.28
CA PRO A 316 -21.86 11.02 2.70
C PRO A 316 -23.06 10.88 3.64
N GLU A 317 -23.09 9.83 4.47
CA GLU A 317 -24.18 9.61 5.43
C GLU A 317 -24.12 10.61 6.58
N GLU A 318 -22.92 10.81 7.13
CA GLU A 318 -22.69 11.73 8.26
C GLU A 318 -22.98 13.18 7.87
N TRP A 319 -22.56 13.60 6.67
CA TRP A 319 -22.88 14.92 6.14
C TRP A 319 -24.40 15.14 5.99
N ARG A 320 -25.14 14.13 5.52
CA ARG A 320 -26.61 14.21 5.41
C ARG A 320 -27.27 14.35 6.77
N GLU A 321 -26.76 13.67 7.79
CA GLU A 321 -27.26 13.79 9.18
C GLU A 321 -26.96 15.19 9.75
N GLU A 322 -25.75 15.72 9.53
CA GLU A 322 -25.36 17.07 9.95
C GLU A 322 -26.29 18.14 9.35
N ILE A 323 -26.60 18.06 8.04
CA ILE A 323 -27.52 19.00 7.39
C ILE A 323 -28.95 18.84 7.88
N ARG A 324 -29.45 17.60 8.01
CA ARG A 324 -30.80 17.35 8.52
C ARG A 324 -30.97 17.84 9.96
N GLY A 325 -29.91 17.81 10.77
CA GLY A 325 -29.91 18.35 12.13
C GLY A 325 -29.88 19.88 12.22
N HIS A 326 -29.57 20.59 11.13
CA HIS A 326 -29.45 22.06 11.09
C HIS A 326 -30.71 22.78 10.56
N GLY A 327 -31.81 22.06 10.31
CA GLY A 327 -33.08 22.64 9.87
C GLY A 327 -33.16 22.86 8.36
N ASP A 328 -34.37 22.66 7.82
CA ASP A 328 -34.70 22.68 6.39
C ASP A 328 -34.06 23.81 5.58
N LEU A 329 -33.21 23.45 4.64
CA LEU A 329 -33.08 24.16 3.36
C LEU A 329 -33.30 23.12 2.25
N PRO A 330 -34.30 23.29 1.38
CA PRO A 330 -34.52 22.37 0.28
C PRO A 330 -33.33 22.49 -0.67
N LEU A 331 -32.56 21.42 -0.81
CA LEU A 331 -31.69 21.23 -1.97
C LEU A 331 -32.63 21.07 -3.17
N GLU A 332 -32.94 22.18 -3.86
CA GLU A 332 -33.45 22.11 -5.21
C GLU A 332 -32.39 21.38 -6.04
N TYR A 333 -32.74 20.15 -6.44
CA TYR A 333 -32.02 19.38 -7.44
C TYR A 333 -32.02 20.18 -8.74
N SER A 334 -31.04 21.04 -8.92
CA SER A 334 -30.73 21.61 -10.23
C SER A 334 -29.93 20.56 -10.99
N VAL A 335 -30.62 19.62 -11.61
CA VAL A 335 -30.06 18.89 -12.75
C VAL A 335 -29.82 19.96 -13.81
N LEU A 336 -28.56 20.38 -13.96
CA LEU A 336 -28.13 21.19 -15.10
C LEU A 336 -28.24 20.31 -16.35
N GLU A 337 -29.39 20.33 -17.01
CA GLU A 337 -29.48 19.97 -18.42
C GLU A 337 -28.72 21.03 -19.21
N VAL A 338 -27.51 20.69 -19.65
CA VAL A 338 -26.74 21.49 -20.59
C VAL A 338 -27.29 21.22 -21.99
N SER A 339 -28.21 22.06 -22.43
CA SER A 339 -28.57 22.14 -23.85
C SER A 339 -27.40 22.71 -24.64
N ALA A 340 -26.96 21.98 -25.67
CA ALA A 340 -25.87 22.37 -26.56
C ALA A 340 -26.13 23.76 -27.18
N GLY A 341 -25.10 24.63 -27.13
CA GLY A 341 -25.14 25.97 -27.71
C GLY A 341 -23.77 26.39 -28.23
N PHE A 342 -23.61 26.25 -29.55
CA PHE A 342 -22.60 26.73 -30.51
C PHE A 342 -21.15 26.27 -30.38
#